data_AF-A0A9N9QQ72-F1
#
_entry.id   AF-A0A9N9QQ72-F1
#
_cell.length_a   1.000
_cell.length_b   1.000
_cell.length_c   1.000
_cell.angle_alpha   90.00
_cell.angle_beta   90.00
_cell.angle_gamma   90.00
#
_symmetry.space_group_name_H-M   'P 1'
#
loop_
_entity.id
_entity.type
_entity.pdbx_description
1 polymer ?
#
loop_
_entity_poly.entity_id
_entity_poly.type
_entity_poly.pdbx_seq_one_letter_code
_entity_poly.pdbx_strand_id
1 'polypeptide(L)'
;MVETLKTAKKFRPKGSWGYYHFPYCFTNGTERQCAKAVRDENDSLMEIHELSDNLYPSVYLKSCFKEEEHVRYIETSMVEAVRIKDKCASDKKIWTYFWYKFSDTQTFIPREDLVKSLTAIVKYDIHGIILWGASADVDSASGCEEVYEYIDHTFGPILRALFKF
;
A
#
# COMPACT_ATOMS: atom_id res chain seq x y z
N MET A 1 -2.42 16.31 -13.25
CA MET A 1 -2.53 15.72 -11.90
C MET A 1 -2.80 16.78 -10.85
N VAL A 2 -1.93 17.80 -10.71
CA VAL A 2 -2.13 18.92 -9.78
C VAL A 2 -3.52 19.57 -9.88
N GLU A 3 -3.95 19.99 -11.07
CA GLU A 3 -5.24 20.66 -11.26
C GLU A 3 -6.45 19.78 -10.92
N THR A 4 -6.36 18.47 -11.17
CA THR A 4 -7.38 17.50 -10.77
C THR A 4 -7.48 17.43 -9.25
N LEU A 5 -6.35 17.39 -8.55
CA LEU A 5 -6.32 17.33 -7.09
C LEU A 5 -6.83 18.64 -6.46
N LYS A 6 -6.44 19.80 -6.99
CA LYS A 6 -7.01 21.11 -6.60
C LYS A 6 -8.52 21.13 -6.79
N THR A 7 -9.01 20.64 -7.92
CA THR A 7 -10.43 20.60 -8.25
C THR A 7 -11.20 19.67 -7.30
N ALA A 8 -10.67 18.48 -7.00
CA ALA A 8 -11.28 17.53 -6.07
C ALA A 8 -11.41 18.15 -4.66
N LYS A 9 -10.33 18.75 -4.15
CA LYS A 9 -10.33 19.45 -2.85
C LYS A 9 -11.31 20.63 -2.84
N LYS A 10 -11.38 21.41 -3.94
CA LYS A 10 -12.35 22.52 -4.06
C LYS A 10 -13.79 22.04 -3.97
N PHE A 11 -14.14 20.96 -4.67
CA PHE A 11 -15.52 20.46 -4.68
C PHE A 11 -15.88 19.64 -3.44
N ARG A 12 -14.90 19.04 -2.77
CA ARG A 12 -15.09 18.18 -1.59
C ARG A 12 -14.02 18.49 -0.55
N PRO A 13 -14.09 19.67 0.11
CA PRO A 13 -13.05 20.16 1.01
C PRO A 13 -12.92 19.36 2.31
N LYS A 14 -13.92 18.53 2.65
CA LYS A 14 -13.88 17.61 3.81
C LYS A 14 -13.33 16.22 3.46
N GLY A 15 -13.04 15.96 2.19
CA GLY A 15 -12.42 14.69 1.76
C GLY A 15 -10.92 14.71 2.00
N SER A 16 -10.34 13.55 2.24
CA SER A 16 -8.89 13.33 2.23
C SER A 16 -8.48 12.84 0.85
N TRP A 17 -7.68 13.62 0.13
CA TRP A 17 -7.35 13.38 -1.27
C TRP A 17 -5.88 13.02 -1.47
N GLY A 18 -5.62 12.14 -2.41
CA GLY A 18 -4.28 11.84 -2.93
C GLY A 18 -4.37 10.80 -4.03
N TYR A 19 -3.25 10.54 -4.68
CA TYR A 19 -3.19 9.55 -5.75
C TYR A 19 -2.84 8.17 -5.22
N TYR A 20 -3.62 7.17 -5.63
CA TYR A 20 -3.25 5.76 -5.47
C TYR A 20 -1.83 5.52 -6.01
N HIS A 21 -1.08 4.71 -5.28
CA HIS A 21 0.27 4.25 -5.55
C HIS A 21 1.41 5.25 -5.33
N PHE A 22 1.11 6.51 -4.97
CA PHE A 22 2.15 7.52 -4.74
C PHE A 22 2.64 7.51 -3.27
N PRO A 23 3.96 7.58 -3.03
CA PRO A 23 5.06 7.54 -4.01
C PRO A 23 5.35 6.13 -4.55
N TYR A 24 5.93 6.07 -5.75
CA TYR A 24 6.37 4.81 -6.35
C TYR A 24 7.75 4.38 -5.84
N CYS A 25 8.05 3.08 -5.93
CA CYS A 25 9.37 2.52 -5.62
C CYS A 25 9.93 1.60 -6.71
N PHE A 26 9.07 0.81 -7.37
CA PHE A 26 9.45 -0.15 -8.41
C PHE A 26 10.55 -1.16 -8.02
N THR A 27 10.70 -1.48 -6.73
CA THR A 27 11.62 -2.53 -6.26
C THR A 27 11.11 -3.93 -6.62
N ASN A 28 12.04 -4.86 -6.83
CA ASN A 28 11.75 -6.28 -7.03
C ASN A 28 12.01 -7.12 -5.77
N GLY A 29 12.12 -6.49 -4.59
CA GLY A 29 12.33 -7.20 -3.34
C GLY A 29 13.76 -7.68 -3.10
N THR A 30 14.76 -7.09 -3.77
CA THR A 30 16.18 -7.41 -3.51
C THR A 30 16.96 -6.21 -2.98
N GLU A 31 16.53 -5.00 -3.32
CA GLU A 31 17.18 -3.76 -2.96
C GLU A 31 16.68 -3.24 -1.62
N ARG A 32 17.52 -2.55 -0.85
CA ARG A 32 17.13 -1.90 0.42
C ARG A 32 16.55 -0.49 0.26
N GLN A 33 16.69 0.08 -0.94
CA GLN A 33 16.22 1.42 -1.30
C GLN A 33 15.72 1.37 -2.74
N CYS A 34 14.71 2.17 -3.05
CA CYS A 34 14.29 2.36 -4.44
C CYS A 34 15.45 2.92 -5.26
N ALA A 35 15.46 2.59 -6.56
CA ALA A 35 16.50 3.07 -7.45
C ALA A 35 16.63 4.60 -7.40
N LYS A 36 17.86 5.11 -7.52
CA LYS A 36 18.13 6.55 -7.40
C LYS A 36 17.26 7.38 -8.34
N ALA A 37 17.09 6.94 -9.59
CA ALA A 37 16.24 7.63 -10.57
C ALA A 37 14.79 7.78 -10.08
N VAL A 38 14.20 6.72 -9.51
CA VAL A 38 12.83 6.75 -8.95
C VAL A 38 12.73 7.73 -7.78
N ARG A 39 13.75 7.77 -6.93
CA ARG A 39 13.80 8.72 -5.82
C ARG A 39 13.91 10.18 -6.28
N ASP A 40 14.75 10.43 -7.29
CA ASP A 40 14.91 11.74 -7.90
C ASP A 40 13.60 12.17 -8.60
N GLU A 41 12.89 11.24 -9.23
CA GLU A 41 11.57 11.48 -9.83
C GLU A 41 10.52 11.80 -8.76
N ASN A 42 10.43 11.04 -7.68
CA ASN A 42 9.53 11.37 -6.56
C ASN A 42 9.86 12.75 -5.96
N ASP A 43 11.15 13.13 -5.90
CA ASP A 43 11.57 14.46 -5.45
C ASP A 43 11.13 15.57 -6.41
N SER A 44 11.10 15.30 -7.72
CA SER A 44 10.55 16.24 -8.72
C SER A 44 9.02 16.39 -8.64
N LEU A 45 8.33 15.43 -8.02
CA LEU A 45 6.88 15.38 -7.88
C LEU A 45 6.37 15.91 -6.54
N MET A 46 7.23 16.59 -5.77
CA MET A 46 6.88 17.11 -4.43
C MET A 46 5.65 18.03 -4.43
N GLU A 47 5.34 18.74 -5.52
CA GLU A 47 4.10 19.54 -5.60
C GLU A 47 2.84 18.66 -5.44
N ILE A 48 2.83 17.46 -6.04
CA ILE A 48 1.69 16.53 -5.93
C ILE A 48 1.63 15.92 -4.53
N HIS A 49 2.78 15.55 -3.96
CA HIS A 49 2.87 15.00 -2.61
C HIS A 49 2.41 16.01 -1.56
N GLU A 50 2.84 17.27 -1.68
CA GLU A 50 2.46 18.34 -0.76
C GLU A 50 0.98 18.71 -0.88
N LEU A 51 0.43 18.73 -2.11
CA LEU A 51 -0.98 19.03 -2.32
C LEU A 51 -1.92 17.90 -1.84
N SER A 52 -1.43 16.65 -1.83
CA SER A 52 -2.16 15.50 -1.31
C SER A 52 -2.34 15.62 0.21
N ASP A 53 -3.49 15.22 0.73
CA ASP A 53 -3.72 15.21 2.19
C ASP A 53 -2.89 14.11 2.87
N ASN A 54 -2.71 12.97 2.19
CA ASN A 54 -1.97 11.81 2.66
C ASN A 54 -1.28 11.08 1.50
N LEU A 55 -0.39 10.14 1.81
CA LEU A 55 0.29 9.27 0.84
C LEU A 55 -0.37 7.89 0.79
N TYR A 56 -0.40 7.28 -0.40
CA TYR A 56 -1.13 6.03 -0.64
C TYR A 56 -0.28 5.01 -1.43
N PRO A 57 0.91 4.62 -0.93
CA PRO A 57 1.75 3.64 -1.62
C PRO A 57 1.03 2.29 -1.73
N SER A 58 1.26 1.57 -2.82
CA SER A 58 0.76 0.21 -3.02
C SER A 58 1.90 -0.78 -2.82
N VAL A 59 1.61 -1.87 -2.09
CA VAL A 59 2.54 -2.97 -1.84
C VAL A 59 1.91 -4.32 -2.15
N TYR A 60 1.31 -4.43 -3.33
CA TYR A 60 0.73 -5.70 -3.78
C TYR A 60 1.83 -6.72 -4.05
N LEU A 61 1.70 -7.90 -3.43
CA LEU A 61 2.67 -8.98 -3.57
C LEU A 61 2.56 -9.66 -4.94
N LYS A 62 3.63 -10.33 -5.35
CA LYS A 62 3.66 -11.21 -6.52
C LYS A 62 4.03 -12.62 -6.07
N SER A 63 3.37 -13.62 -6.64
CA SER A 63 3.61 -15.03 -6.30
C SER A 63 4.99 -15.54 -6.72
N CYS A 64 5.64 -14.86 -7.67
CA CYS A 64 6.99 -15.20 -8.10
C CYS A 64 8.10 -14.80 -7.11
N PHE A 65 7.79 -13.94 -6.13
CA PHE A 65 8.73 -13.57 -5.07
C PHE A 65 8.74 -14.63 -3.99
N LYS A 66 9.92 -14.91 -3.45
CA LYS A 66 10.09 -15.63 -2.20
C LYS A 66 9.67 -14.74 -1.03
N GLU A 67 9.46 -15.39 0.09
CA GLU A 67 8.98 -14.71 1.29
C GLU A 67 9.91 -13.60 1.78
N GLU A 68 11.24 -13.78 1.75
CA GLU A 68 12.17 -12.72 2.10
C GLU A 68 12.12 -11.55 1.11
N GLU A 69 11.78 -11.83 -0.15
CA GLU A 69 11.64 -10.83 -1.21
C GLU A 69 10.33 -10.05 -1.04
N HIS A 70 9.22 -10.67 -0.57
CA HIS A 70 8.01 -9.95 -0.16
C HIS A 70 8.30 -8.95 0.96
N VAL A 71 9.01 -9.40 2.00
CA VAL A 71 9.39 -8.53 3.13
C VAL A 71 10.26 -7.39 2.65
N ARG A 72 11.29 -7.68 1.85
CA ARG A 72 12.20 -6.65 1.31
C ARG A 72 11.46 -5.66 0.39
N TYR A 73 10.54 -6.14 -0.45
CA TYR A 73 9.72 -5.32 -1.33
C TYR A 73 8.88 -4.31 -0.53
N ILE A 74 8.24 -4.77 0.55
CA ILE A 74 7.47 -3.93 1.47
C ILE A 74 8.38 -2.93 2.17
N GLU A 75 9.45 -3.39 2.82
CA GLU A 75 10.37 -2.54 3.58
C GLU A 75 10.91 -1.41 2.71
N THR A 76 11.35 -1.73 1.49
CA THR A 76 11.93 -0.76 0.56
C THR A 76 10.89 0.23 0.05
N SER A 77 9.65 -0.20 -0.18
CA SER A 77 8.54 0.70 -0.54
C SER A 77 8.13 1.63 0.61
N MET A 78 8.11 1.12 1.86
CA MET A 78 7.78 1.91 3.05
C MET A 78 8.88 2.92 3.39
N VAL A 79 10.16 2.57 3.22
CA VAL A 79 11.28 3.51 3.37
C VAL A 79 11.09 4.73 2.46
N GLU A 80 10.64 4.54 1.23
CA GLU A 80 10.40 5.65 0.31
C GLU A 80 9.17 6.47 0.65
N ALA A 81 8.08 5.81 1.06
CA ALA A 81 6.89 6.50 1.52
C ALA A 81 7.19 7.41 2.73
N VAL A 82 7.95 6.91 3.71
CA VAL A 82 8.42 7.69 4.87
C VAL A 82 9.35 8.82 4.42
N ARG A 83 10.31 8.55 3.52
CA ARG A 83 11.21 9.58 2.99
C ARG A 83 10.47 10.75 2.34
N ILE A 84 9.39 10.47 1.61
CA ILE A 84 8.56 11.50 0.96
C ILE A 84 7.66 12.21 1.98
N LYS A 85 7.11 11.48 2.95
CA LYS A 85 6.39 12.07 4.10
C LYS A 85 7.26 13.11 4.81
N ASP A 86 8.51 12.75 5.14
CA ASP A 86 9.45 13.61 5.88
C ASP A 86 9.89 14.85 5.09
N LYS A 87 9.72 14.83 3.76
CA LYS A 87 9.96 16.00 2.89
C LYS A 87 8.75 16.92 2.76
N CYS A 88 7.56 16.47 3.12
CA CYS A 88 6.38 17.31 3.09
C CYS A 88 6.40 18.31 4.26
N ALA A 89 5.90 19.52 4.03
CA ALA A 89 5.84 20.56 5.06
C ALA A 89 4.76 20.26 6.12
N SER A 90 3.72 19.52 5.73
CA SER A 90 2.63 19.09 6.62
C SER A 90 2.81 17.63 7.05
N ASP A 91 2.31 17.29 8.24
CA ASP A 91 2.33 15.92 8.77
C ASP A 91 1.37 15.02 7.98
N LYS A 92 1.86 14.47 6.88
CA LYS A 92 1.12 13.53 6.03
C LYS A 92 1.03 12.17 6.71
N LYS A 93 -0.11 11.50 6.59
CA LYS A 93 -0.25 10.10 6.98
C LYS A 93 0.05 9.20 5.79
N ILE A 94 0.48 7.96 6.07
CA ILE A 94 0.67 6.91 5.07
C ILE A 94 -0.46 5.89 5.21
N TRP A 95 -1.25 5.72 4.15
CA TRP A 95 -2.29 4.71 4.04
C TRP A 95 -1.90 3.68 2.99
N THR A 96 -1.36 2.55 3.44
CA THR A 96 -0.77 1.57 2.55
C THR A 96 -1.83 0.72 1.87
N TYR A 97 -1.88 0.74 0.54
CA TYR A 97 -2.73 -0.14 -0.24
C TYR A 97 -2.17 -1.56 -0.21
N PHE A 98 -3.01 -2.51 0.20
CA PHE A 98 -2.71 -3.92 0.25
C PHE A 98 -3.82 -4.71 -0.46
N TRP A 99 -3.46 -5.78 -1.16
CA TRP A 99 -4.40 -6.68 -1.79
C TRP A 99 -4.22 -8.07 -1.17
N TYR A 100 -5.33 -8.75 -0.87
CA TYR A 100 -5.34 -10.08 -0.26
C TYR A 100 -4.98 -11.22 -1.24
N LYS A 101 -4.75 -10.88 -2.51
CA LYS A 101 -4.31 -11.78 -3.57
C LYS A 101 -2.96 -11.35 -4.15
N PHE A 102 -2.21 -12.30 -4.67
CA PHE A 102 -1.03 -12.00 -5.48
C PHE A 102 -1.44 -11.30 -6.78
N SER A 103 -0.75 -10.21 -7.12
CA SER A 103 -1.10 -9.35 -8.25
C SER A 103 -0.88 -9.97 -9.63
N ASP A 104 -0.06 -11.02 -9.72
CA ASP A 104 0.29 -11.74 -10.95
C ASP A 104 -0.61 -12.96 -11.20
N THR A 105 -0.98 -13.69 -10.15
CA THR A 105 -1.76 -14.93 -10.26
C THR A 105 -3.20 -14.83 -9.75
N GLN A 106 -3.54 -13.76 -9.02
CA GLN A 106 -4.86 -13.55 -8.41
C GLN A 106 -5.30 -14.66 -7.45
N THR A 107 -4.33 -15.40 -6.88
CA THR A 107 -4.57 -16.38 -5.83
C THR A 107 -4.40 -15.73 -4.45
N PHE A 108 -5.13 -16.23 -3.46
CA PHE A 108 -5.05 -15.72 -2.08
C PHE A 108 -3.63 -15.87 -1.52
N ILE A 109 -3.16 -14.83 -0.83
CA ILE A 109 -1.82 -14.85 -0.22
C ILE A 109 -1.82 -15.87 0.93
N PRO A 110 -0.87 -16.82 0.98
CA PRO A 110 -0.77 -17.78 2.08
C PRO A 110 -0.58 -17.09 3.44
N ARG A 111 -1.00 -17.78 4.51
CA ARG A 111 -0.93 -17.26 5.87
C ARG A 111 0.47 -16.79 6.26
N GLU A 112 1.51 -17.54 5.88
CA GLU A 112 2.90 -17.24 6.25
C GLU A 112 3.37 -15.92 5.63
N ASP A 113 3.27 -15.81 4.30
CA ASP A 113 3.60 -14.59 3.54
C ASP A 113 2.80 -13.38 4.06
N LEU A 114 1.52 -13.57 4.36
CA LEU A 114 0.68 -12.51 4.90
C LEU A 114 1.16 -12.02 6.26
N VAL A 115 1.50 -12.94 7.19
CA VAL A 115 2.02 -12.57 8.51
C VAL A 115 3.34 -11.80 8.37
N LYS A 116 4.30 -12.30 7.58
CA LYS A 116 5.60 -11.62 7.46
C LYS A 116 5.47 -10.27 6.74
N SER A 117 4.61 -10.19 5.72
CA SER A 117 4.32 -8.96 5.00
C SER A 117 3.67 -7.90 5.87
N LEU A 118 2.56 -8.21 6.56
CA LEU A 118 1.89 -7.26 7.44
C LEU A 118 2.79 -6.86 8.62
N THR A 119 3.58 -7.79 9.16
CA THR A 119 4.58 -7.50 10.20
C THR A 119 5.65 -6.53 9.69
N ALA A 120 6.07 -6.64 8.42
CA ALA A 120 7.02 -5.71 7.82
C ALA A 120 6.40 -4.31 7.67
N ILE A 121 5.12 -4.21 7.29
CA ILE A 121 4.41 -2.92 7.16
C ILE A 121 4.34 -2.19 8.51
N VAL A 122 3.92 -2.86 9.59
CA VAL A 122 3.69 -2.20 10.90
C VAL A 122 4.95 -1.77 11.63
N LYS A 123 6.15 -2.13 11.14
CA LYS A 123 7.43 -1.60 11.65
C LYS A 123 7.64 -0.13 11.28
N TYR A 124 6.93 0.37 10.29
CA TYR A 124 7.03 1.75 9.82
C TYR A 124 5.89 2.60 10.38
N ASP A 125 6.11 3.92 10.44
CA ASP A 125 5.12 4.90 10.88
C ASP A 125 4.01 5.09 9.83
N ILE A 126 3.20 4.04 9.67
CA ILE A 126 2.00 4.05 8.85
C ILE A 126 0.78 4.35 9.70
N HIS A 127 -0.22 4.97 9.09
CA HIS A 127 -1.47 5.29 9.79
C HIS A 127 -2.53 4.19 9.63
N GLY A 128 -2.46 3.41 8.55
CA GLY A 128 -3.36 2.29 8.34
C GLY A 128 -3.14 1.59 7.01
N ILE A 129 -3.91 0.52 6.81
CA ILE A 129 -3.94 -0.27 5.58
C ILE A 129 -5.29 -0.05 4.90
N ILE A 130 -5.26 0.18 3.59
CA ILE A 130 -6.43 0.12 2.73
C ILE A 130 -6.43 -1.25 2.07
N LEU A 131 -7.34 -2.12 2.50
CA LEU A 131 -7.54 -3.42 1.88
C LEU A 131 -8.37 -3.23 0.61
N TRP A 132 -7.73 -3.41 -0.54
CA TRP A 132 -8.37 -3.32 -1.85
C TRP A 132 -8.80 -4.70 -2.34
N GLY A 133 -9.80 -4.73 -3.23
CA GLY A 133 -10.25 -5.92 -3.94
C GLY A 133 -10.81 -5.56 -5.31
N ALA A 134 -10.70 -6.48 -6.27
CA ALA A 134 -11.26 -6.30 -7.59
C ALA A 134 -12.75 -6.65 -7.59
N SER A 135 -13.55 -6.00 -8.45
CA SER A 135 -14.96 -6.37 -8.62
C SER A 135 -15.13 -7.83 -9.07
N ALA A 136 -14.16 -8.35 -9.83
CA ALA A 136 -14.13 -9.74 -10.28
C ALA A 136 -13.89 -10.75 -9.14
N ASP A 137 -13.43 -10.30 -7.96
CA ASP A 137 -13.27 -11.19 -6.81
C ASP A 137 -14.64 -11.54 -6.16
N VAL A 138 -15.68 -10.74 -6.43
CA VAL A 138 -16.99 -10.79 -5.78
C VAL A 138 -18.14 -10.68 -6.80
N ASP A 139 -17.92 -11.15 -8.03
CA ASP A 139 -18.92 -11.11 -9.11
C ASP A 139 -19.87 -12.33 -9.12
N SER A 140 -19.65 -13.28 -8.20
CA SER A 140 -20.41 -14.51 -8.03
C SER A 140 -20.60 -14.84 -6.56
N ALA A 141 -21.63 -15.63 -6.24
CA ALA A 141 -21.89 -16.07 -4.88
C ALA A 141 -20.71 -16.86 -4.28
N SER A 142 -20.07 -17.73 -5.09
CA SER A 142 -18.88 -18.48 -4.69
C SER A 142 -17.67 -17.57 -4.46
N GLY A 143 -17.43 -16.58 -5.31
CA GLY A 143 -16.34 -15.62 -5.11
C GLY A 143 -16.51 -14.82 -3.81
N CYS A 144 -17.73 -14.38 -3.52
CA CYS A 144 -18.06 -13.74 -2.24
C CYS A 144 -17.78 -14.66 -1.03
N GLU A 145 -18.15 -15.94 -1.12
CA GLU A 145 -17.91 -16.92 -0.05
C GLU A 145 -16.41 -17.17 0.15
N GLU A 146 -15.63 -17.35 -0.93
CA GLU A 146 -14.17 -17.51 -0.84
C GLU A 146 -13.48 -16.29 -0.20
N VAL A 147 -13.87 -15.07 -0.59
CA VAL A 147 -13.35 -13.84 0.02
C VAL A 147 -13.76 -13.76 1.50
N TYR A 148 -15.01 -14.07 1.82
CA TYR A 148 -15.48 -14.09 3.22
C TYR A 148 -14.65 -15.05 4.07
N GLU A 149 -14.49 -16.30 3.64
CA GLU A 149 -13.72 -17.34 4.34
C GLU A 149 -12.27 -16.92 4.55
N TYR A 150 -11.63 -16.35 3.51
CA TYR A 150 -10.26 -15.87 3.62
C TYR A 150 -10.12 -14.71 4.63
N ILE A 151 -11.04 -13.75 4.59
CA ILE A 151 -11.02 -12.60 5.50
C ILE A 151 -11.31 -13.03 6.94
N ASP A 152 -12.33 -13.87 7.17
CA ASP A 152 -12.75 -14.24 8.52
C ASP A 152 -11.74 -15.18 9.20
N HIS A 153 -11.15 -16.11 8.46
CA HIS A 153 -10.30 -17.16 9.03
C HIS A 153 -8.79 -16.94 8.85
N THR A 154 -8.38 -16.08 7.91
CA THR A 154 -6.95 -15.78 7.66
C THR A 154 -6.62 -14.32 7.92
N PHE A 155 -7.12 -13.40 7.09
CA PHE A 155 -6.64 -12.01 7.08
C PHE A 155 -7.03 -11.23 8.34
N GLY A 156 -8.32 -11.29 8.72
CA GLY A 156 -8.88 -10.60 9.87
C GLY A 156 -8.22 -10.96 11.20
N PRO A 157 -8.04 -12.26 11.53
CA PRO A 157 -7.30 -12.69 12.71
C PRO A 157 -5.86 -12.17 12.77
N ILE A 158 -5.14 -12.15 11.64
CA ILE A 158 -3.76 -11.63 11.59
C ILE A 158 -3.73 -10.13 11.84
N LEU A 159 -4.64 -9.36 11.22
CA LEU A 159 -4.72 -7.91 11.47
C LEU A 159 -5.01 -7.61 12.95
N ARG A 160 -5.95 -8.30 13.58
CA ARG A 160 -6.27 -8.10 15.01
C ARG A 160 -5.09 -8.41 15.93
N ALA A 161 -4.23 -9.34 15.55
CA ALA A 161 -3.03 -9.68 16.32
C ALA A 161 -1.92 -8.61 16.18
N LEU A 162 -1.80 -7.99 15.00
CA LEU A 162 -0.74 -7.01 14.69
C LEU A 162 -1.14 -5.57 15.06
N PHE A 163 -2.38 -5.19 14.81
CA PHE A 163 -2.92 -3.86 15.11
C PHE A 163 -3.74 -3.94 16.39
N LYS A 164 -3.16 -3.48 17.50
CA LYS A 164 -3.89 -3.26 18.75
C LYS A 164 -4.64 -1.93 18.63
N PHE A 165 -5.93 -2.00 18.31
CA PHE A 165 -6.86 -0.88 18.48
C PHE A 165 -7.28 -0.75 19.95
#